data_AF-A0A2M3Z8W1-F1
#
_entry.id   AF-A0A2M3Z8W1-F1
#
_cell.length_a   1.000
_cell.length_b   1.000
_cell.length_c   1.000
_cell.angle_alpha   90.00
_cell.angle_beta   90.00
_cell.angle_gamma   90.00
#
_symmetry.space_group_name_H-M   'P 1'
#
loop_
_entity.id
_entity.type
_entity.pdbx_description
1 polymer ?
#
loop_
_entity_poly.entity_id
_entity_poly.type
_entity_poly.pdbx_seq_one_letter_code
_entity_poly.pdbx_strand_id
1 'polypeptide(L)'
;MRVVALVSGGKDSTYNMMQVTAEGHEVVALANLHPKDRDELDSYMYQTVGHQGIEKLAEAMELPLYRRMTRGHSINTKRHYEPTEDDEVEDLYELLAEVQREQHVEAVAVGAILSDYQRVRVENVCARLNLISLAYLWRRDQTELLQEMIDCQVHAIIIKVAALGLMPDRHLGKSLKEMQPHLLLMREKYGLNVCGEGGEYETFTLDCPLFRCRIVVDDVQTVISSADPVCPVGYLNFTKLRLVPKERITEPVVIKNSLDFIHDLNESSYSDLSDPDLSETELELIERNSCSASRGVMRSSFSKDDLSGVGLLNPCLSRSNSITKELAGAGASSLEASSVTSSILSKSPVRIIMKTRASISGSEAGGGPLTETELPTFQYLRESR
;
A
#
# COMPACT_ATOMS: atom_id res chain seq x y z
N MET A 1 15.00 -4.55 -12.13
CA MET A 1 14.15 -5.58 -12.75
C MET A 1 13.20 -4.91 -13.71
N ARG A 2 12.87 -5.60 -14.80
CA ARG A 2 11.77 -5.24 -15.69
C ARG A 2 10.46 -5.78 -15.12
N VAL A 3 9.47 -4.92 -14.98
CA VAL A 3 8.24 -5.22 -14.22
C VAL A 3 7.01 -5.01 -15.08
N VAL A 4 6.09 -5.97 -15.03
CA VAL A 4 4.71 -5.77 -15.49
C VAL A 4 3.86 -5.33 -14.31
N ALA A 5 3.04 -4.29 -14.47
CA ALA A 5 2.11 -3.87 -13.44
C ALA A 5 0.70 -4.42 -13.70
N LEU A 6 0.15 -5.13 -12.71
CA LEU A 6 -1.28 -5.46 -12.69
C LEU A 6 -2.07 -4.20 -12.35
N VAL A 7 -2.88 -3.73 -13.29
CA VAL A 7 -3.66 -2.50 -13.15
C VAL A 7 -5.16 -2.79 -13.12
N SER A 8 -5.84 -2.14 -12.18
CA SER A 8 -7.30 -2.11 -12.09
C SER A 8 -7.89 -0.74 -12.46
N GLY A 9 -7.03 0.26 -12.68
CA GLY A 9 -7.44 1.67 -12.81
C GLY A 9 -7.47 2.40 -11.47
N GLY A 10 -7.48 1.69 -10.34
CA GLY A 10 -7.61 2.29 -9.01
C GLY A 10 -6.32 2.87 -8.42
N LYS A 11 -6.50 3.50 -7.25
CA LYS A 11 -5.45 4.15 -6.47
C LYS A 11 -4.32 3.19 -6.06
N ASP A 12 -4.66 1.95 -5.70
CA ASP A 12 -3.69 1.02 -5.10
C ASP A 12 -2.70 0.49 -6.12
N SER A 13 -3.20 0.05 -7.28
CA SER A 13 -2.34 -0.36 -8.40
C SER A 13 -1.46 0.80 -8.89
N THR A 14 -2.01 2.02 -8.94
CA THR A 14 -1.25 3.22 -9.32
C THR A 14 -0.15 3.52 -8.31
N TYR A 15 -0.47 3.57 -7.02
CA TYR A 15 0.51 3.91 -6.00
C TYR A 15 1.59 2.83 -5.85
N ASN A 16 1.24 1.55 -6.00
CA ASN A 16 2.24 0.48 -6.02
C ASN A 16 3.20 0.60 -7.21
N MET A 17 2.75 1.04 -8.39
CA MET A 17 3.66 1.34 -9.51
C MET A 17 4.63 2.49 -9.17
N MET A 18 4.18 3.48 -8.42
CA MET A 18 5.04 4.56 -7.94
C MET A 18 6.10 4.03 -6.98
N GLN A 19 5.73 3.11 -6.07
CA GLN A 19 6.69 2.44 -5.18
C GLN A 19 7.70 1.57 -5.93
N VAL A 20 7.24 0.79 -6.91
CA VAL A 20 8.11 -0.02 -7.79
C VAL A 20 9.15 0.87 -8.49
N THR A 21 8.71 2.03 -8.99
CA THR A 21 9.61 3.00 -9.63
C THR A 21 10.58 3.63 -8.62
N ALA A 22 10.11 3.94 -7.41
CA ALA A 22 10.95 4.51 -6.34
C ALA A 22 12.05 3.53 -5.88
N GLU A 23 11.76 2.23 -5.87
CA GLU A 23 12.72 1.15 -5.58
C GLU A 23 13.68 0.86 -6.76
N GLY A 24 13.58 1.63 -7.86
CA GLY A 24 14.50 1.55 -8.99
C GLY A 24 14.20 0.42 -9.97
N HIS A 25 12.99 -0.14 -9.92
CA HIS A 25 12.51 -1.04 -10.95
C HIS A 25 11.88 -0.28 -12.12
N GLU A 26 11.86 -0.91 -13.29
CA GLU A 26 11.33 -0.32 -14.51
C GLU A 26 10.00 -0.98 -14.86
N VAL A 27 8.90 -0.22 -14.82
CA VAL A 27 7.60 -0.68 -15.29
C VAL A 27 7.59 -0.60 -16.82
N VAL A 28 7.54 -1.76 -17.49
CA VAL A 28 7.67 -1.85 -18.96
C VAL A 28 6.37 -2.21 -19.66
N ALA A 29 5.37 -2.69 -18.93
CA ALA A 29 4.07 -3.05 -19.47
C ALA A 29 2.99 -3.04 -18.38
N LEU A 30 1.75 -2.87 -18.80
CA LEU A 30 0.56 -2.99 -17.98
C LEU A 30 -0.20 -4.26 -18.35
N ALA A 31 -0.75 -4.94 -17.36
CA ALA A 31 -1.59 -6.11 -17.54
C ALA A 31 -2.92 -5.92 -16.80
N ASN A 32 -4.02 -6.26 -17.46
CA ASN A 32 -5.37 -6.13 -16.92
C ASN A 32 -6.23 -7.33 -17.35
N LEU A 33 -6.91 -7.93 -16.38
CA LEU A 33 -8.03 -8.83 -16.65
C LEU A 33 -9.32 -8.01 -16.69
N HIS A 34 -10.15 -8.25 -17.69
CA HIS A 34 -11.41 -7.53 -17.86
C HIS A 34 -12.59 -8.49 -18.01
N PRO A 35 -13.79 -8.10 -17.57
CA PRO A 35 -15.00 -8.90 -17.73
C PRO A 35 -15.37 -9.05 -19.21
N LYS A 36 -16.09 -10.14 -19.54
CA LYS A 36 -16.62 -10.38 -20.89
C LYS A 36 -17.85 -9.53 -21.21
N ASP A 37 -18.88 -9.60 -20.35
CA ASP A 37 -20.25 -9.17 -20.71
C ASP A 37 -20.87 -8.14 -19.74
N ARG A 38 -20.29 -7.90 -18.55
CA ARG A 38 -20.86 -6.99 -17.53
C ARG A 38 -19.78 -6.11 -16.91
N ASP A 39 -20.13 -4.84 -16.70
CA ASP A 39 -19.25 -3.86 -16.05
C ASP A 39 -19.00 -4.17 -14.56
N GLU A 40 -19.93 -4.88 -13.93
CA GLU A 40 -19.83 -5.33 -12.54
C GLU A 40 -19.89 -6.87 -12.50
N LEU A 41 -18.77 -7.48 -12.11
CA LEU A 41 -18.70 -8.89 -11.71
C LEU A 41 -18.44 -8.97 -10.20
N ASP A 42 -19.04 -9.97 -9.55
CA ASP A 42 -18.72 -10.35 -8.17
C ASP A 42 -17.41 -11.15 -8.13
N SER A 43 -16.30 -10.57 -8.63
CA SER A 43 -14.97 -11.16 -8.49
C SER A 43 -14.37 -10.75 -7.15
N TYR A 44 -13.86 -11.73 -6.39
CA TYR A 44 -13.09 -11.46 -5.17
C TYR A 44 -11.69 -10.91 -5.47
N MET A 45 -11.25 -11.03 -6.72
CA MET A 45 -9.86 -10.78 -7.10
C MET A 45 -9.68 -9.46 -7.84
N TYR A 46 -10.60 -9.10 -8.73
CA TYR A 46 -10.41 -7.99 -9.66
C TYR A 46 -11.52 -6.94 -9.56
N GLN A 47 -11.09 -5.67 -9.51
CA GLN A 47 -11.99 -4.54 -9.75
C GLN A 47 -12.43 -4.56 -11.22
N THR A 48 -13.74 -4.52 -11.44
CA THR A 48 -14.35 -4.52 -12.77
C THR A 48 -14.94 -3.16 -13.16
N VAL A 49 -15.33 -2.37 -12.17
CA VAL A 49 -15.83 -1.01 -12.40
C VAL A 49 -14.68 -0.11 -12.85
N GLY A 50 -14.95 0.70 -13.89
CA GLY A 50 -13.97 1.61 -14.48
C GLY A 50 -13.03 0.94 -15.48
N HIS A 51 -13.25 -0.33 -15.85
CA HIS A 51 -12.42 -1.02 -16.83
C HIS A 51 -12.40 -0.36 -18.21
N GLN A 52 -13.40 0.48 -18.52
CA GLN A 52 -13.48 1.28 -19.75
C GLN A 52 -12.36 2.32 -19.83
N GLY A 53 -11.82 2.74 -18.69
CA GLY A 53 -10.75 3.73 -18.61
C GLY A 53 -9.34 3.15 -18.71
N ILE A 54 -9.16 1.83 -18.66
CA ILE A 54 -7.82 1.20 -18.60
C ILE A 54 -6.98 1.50 -19.84
N GLU A 55 -7.59 1.53 -21.02
CA GLU A 55 -6.89 1.91 -22.26
C GLU A 55 -6.40 3.35 -22.19
N LYS A 56 -7.21 4.28 -21.66
CA LYS A 56 -6.80 5.67 -21.43
C LYS A 56 -5.72 5.79 -20.37
N LEU A 57 -5.72 4.94 -19.36
CA LEU A 57 -4.64 4.87 -18.38
C LEU A 57 -3.33 4.42 -19.03
N ALA A 58 -3.36 3.40 -19.88
CA ALA A 58 -2.17 2.94 -20.60
C ALA A 58 -1.65 3.98 -21.60
N GLU A 59 -2.54 4.60 -22.38
CA GLU A 59 -2.20 5.72 -23.28
C GLU A 59 -1.61 6.90 -22.48
N ALA A 60 -2.19 7.22 -21.31
CA ALA A 60 -1.68 8.27 -20.44
C ALA A 60 -0.28 7.96 -19.93
N MET A 61 0.06 6.71 -19.66
CA MET A 61 1.39 6.30 -19.20
C MET A 61 2.40 6.04 -20.32
N GLU A 62 1.93 5.94 -21.57
CA GLU A 62 2.73 5.52 -22.74
C GLU A 62 3.38 4.14 -22.55
N LEU A 63 2.62 3.19 -22.01
CA LEU A 63 3.06 1.82 -21.78
C LEU A 63 2.23 0.81 -22.59
N PRO A 64 2.84 -0.29 -23.09
CA PRO A 64 2.11 -1.41 -23.67
C PRO A 64 1.07 -1.97 -22.69
N LEU A 65 -0.14 -2.21 -23.19
CA LEU A 65 -1.24 -2.77 -22.42
C LEU A 65 -1.59 -4.16 -22.93
N TYR A 66 -1.53 -5.13 -22.03
CA TYR A 66 -1.97 -6.49 -22.25
C TYR A 66 -3.29 -6.70 -21.54
N ARG A 67 -4.35 -6.96 -22.30
CA ARG A 67 -5.67 -7.26 -21.76
C ARG A 67 -6.07 -8.67 -22.09
N ARG A 68 -6.56 -9.41 -21.10
CA ARG A 68 -7.18 -10.71 -21.29
C ARG A 68 -8.56 -10.70 -20.66
N MET A 69 -9.50 -11.30 -21.37
CA MET A 69 -10.86 -11.47 -20.86
C MET A 69 -10.83 -12.55 -19.78
N THR A 70 -11.39 -12.26 -18.60
CA THR A 70 -11.60 -13.27 -17.57
C THR A 70 -13.03 -13.80 -17.61
N ARG A 71 -13.19 -15.09 -17.31
CA ARG A 71 -14.51 -15.69 -17.10
C ARG A 71 -15.10 -15.32 -15.74
N GLY A 72 -14.27 -14.84 -14.80
CA GLY A 72 -14.69 -14.33 -13.49
C GLY A 72 -15.21 -15.39 -12.52
N HIS A 73 -14.86 -16.66 -12.73
CA HIS A 73 -15.25 -17.73 -11.81
C HIS A 73 -14.14 -17.97 -10.79
N SER A 74 -14.37 -17.55 -9.54
CA SER A 74 -13.54 -17.94 -8.39
C SER A 74 -13.97 -19.33 -7.91
N ILE A 75 -13.43 -20.39 -8.52
CA ILE A 75 -13.78 -21.79 -8.19
C ILE A 75 -13.08 -22.21 -6.91
N ASN A 76 -11.77 -21.95 -6.84
CA ASN A 76 -10.97 -22.27 -5.66
C ASN A 76 -10.87 -21.06 -4.75
N THR A 77 -11.68 -21.04 -3.68
CA THR A 77 -11.68 -19.98 -2.66
C THR A 77 -10.87 -20.33 -1.41
N LYS A 78 -10.09 -21.42 -1.44
CA LYS A 78 -9.26 -21.84 -0.29
C LYS A 78 -8.16 -20.81 -0.01
N ARG A 79 -7.61 -20.88 1.22
CA ARG A 79 -6.50 -20.04 1.69
C ARG A 79 -5.24 -20.21 0.85
N HIS A 80 -4.92 -21.44 0.48
CA HIS A 80 -3.84 -21.76 -0.44
C HIS A 80 -4.45 -22.08 -1.79
N TYR A 81 -3.93 -21.45 -2.83
CA TYR A 81 -4.37 -21.71 -4.19
C TYR A 81 -3.61 -22.90 -4.77
N GLU A 82 -4.36 -23.79 -5.40
CA GLU A 82 -3.86 -24.90 -6.21
C GLU A 82 -4.41 -24.68 -7.63
N PRO A 83 -3.59 -24.88 -8.68
CA PRO A 83 -4.05 -24.69 -10.06
C PRO A 83 -5.36 -25.45 -10.30
N THR A 84 -6.40 -24.69 -10.65
CA THR A 84 -7.76 -25.20 -10.78
C THR A 84 -8.25 -24.84 -12.18
N GLU A 85 -8.70 -25.85 -12.92
CA GLU A 85 -9.23 -25.65 -14.27
C GLU A 85 -10.44 -24.71 -14.26
N ASP A 86 -10.52 -23.83 -15.26
CA ASP A 86 -11.55 -22.79 -15.41
C ASP A 86 -11.61 -21.71 -14.30
N ASP A 87 -10.60 -21.61 -13.44
CA ASP A 87 -10.50 -20.57 -12.40
C ASP A 87 -9.87 -19.26 -12.94
N GLU A 88 -10.34 -18.11 -12.44
CA GLU A 88 -9.86 -16.77 -12.82
C GLU A 88 -8.34 -16.56 -12.61
N VAL A 89 -7.72 -17.36 -11.75
CA VAL A 89 -6.26 -17.31 -11.52
C VAL A 89 -5.48 -17.92 -12.69
N GLU A 90 -6.05 -18.87 -13.43
CA GLU A 90 -5.41 -19.41 -14.63
C GLU A 90 -5.47 -18.42 -15.80
N ASP A 91 -6.54 -17.62 -15.90
CA ASP A 91 -6.59 -16.48 -16.84
C ASP A 91 -5.42 -15.50 -16.58
N LEU A 92 -5.10 -15.25 -15.30
CA LEU A 92 -3.96 -14.42 -14.90
C LEU A 92 -2.62 -15.06 -15.27
N TYR A 93 -2.49 -16.38 -15.09
CA TYR A 93 -1.29 -17.12 -15.48
C TYR A 93 -1.01 -16.97 -16.98
N GLU A 94 -2.02 -17.16 -17.83
CA GLU A 94 -1.87 -17.02 -19.27
C GLU A 94 -1.49 -15.60 -19.69
N LEU A 95 -2.14 -14.59 -19.08
CA LEU A 95 -1.83 -13.18 -19.33
C LEU A 95 -0.37 -12.86 -18.96
N LEU A 96 0.08 -13.27 -17.77
CA LEU A 96 1.45 -12.99 -17.32
C LEU A 96 2.50 -13.78 -18.10
N ALA A 97 2.20 -15.01 -18.53
CA ALA A 97 3.08 -15.80 -19.39
C ALA A 97 3.28 -15.12 -20.76
N GLU A 98 2.22 -14.56 -21.33
CA GLU A 98 2.26 -13.78 -22.57
C GLU A 98 3.14 -12.54 -22.42
N VAL A 99 2.93 -11.74 -21.37
CA VAL A 99 3.74 -10.56 -21.09
C VAL A 99 5.21 -10.92 -20.85
N GLN A 100 5.48 -11.99 -20.10
CA GLN A 100 6.84 -12.45 -19.83
C GLN A 100 7.57 -12.85 -21.12
N ARG A 101 6.90 -13.53 -22.05
CA ARG A 101 7.47 -13.93 -23.33
C ARG A 101 7.84 -12.73 -24.21
N GLU A 102 7.02 -11.68 -24.22
CA GLU A 102 7.19 -10.54 -25.12
C GLU A 102 8.02 -9.40 -24.52
N GLN A 103 7.87 -9.16 -23.23
CA GLN A 103 8.50 -8.04 -22.52
C GLN A 103 9.66 -8.48 -21.63
N HIS A 104 9.95 -9.79 -21.54
CA HIS A 104 11.04 -10.33 -20.71
C HIS A 104 11.02 -9.77 -19.28
N VAL A 105 9.84 -9.72 -18.66
CA VAL A 105 9.68 -9.25 -17.29
C VAL A 105 10.21 -10.28 -16.30
N GLU A 106 10.70 -9.78 -15.17
CA GLU A 106 11.27 -10.56 -14.07
C GLU A 106 10.39 -10.50 -12.82
N ALA A 107 9.48 -9.53 -12.77
CA ALA A 107 8.61 -9.29 -11.63
C ALA A 107 7.24 -8.73 -12.04
N VAL A 108 6.28 -8.87 -11.11
CA VAL A 108 4.90 -8.43 -11.24
C VAL A 108 4.58 -7.46 -10.11
N ALA A 109 4.17 -6.24 -10.43
CA ALA A 109 3.72 -5.25 -9.45
C ALA A 109 2.22 -5.41 -9.17
N VAL A 110 1.86 -5.52 -7.89
CA VAL A 110 0.46 -5.73 -7.44
C VAL A 110 0.09 -4.79 -6.30
N GLY A 111 -1.02 -4.06 -6.45
CA GLY A 111 -1.55 -3.12 -5.46
C GLY A 111 -2.41 -3.74 -4.38
N ALA A 112 -2.07 -4.92 -3.84
CA ALA A 112 -2.81 -5.53 -2.73
C ALA A 112 -2.37 -4.93 -1.39
N ILE A 113 -3.32 -4.48 -0.55
CA ILE A 113 -3.02 -3.92 0.77
C ILE A 113 -3.24 -4.96 1.87
N LEU A 114 -4.47 -5.42 2.10
CA LEU A 114 -4.75 -6.33 3.22
C LEU A 114 -5.12 -7.75 2.77
N SER A 115 -5.70 -7.90 1.57
CA SER A 115 -6.22 -9.17 1.09
C SER A 115 -5.14 -10.24 0.86
N ASP A 116 -5.03 -11.19 1.80
CA ASP A 116 -4.23 -12.40 1.62
C ASP A 116 -4.74 -13.25 0.45
N TYR A 117 -6.04 -13.21 0.14
CA TYR A 117 -6.66 -13.93 -0.97
C TYR A 117 -6.03 -13.53 -2.31
N GLN A 118 -5.93 -12.23 -2.57
CA GLN A 118 -5.35 -11.67 -3.79
C GLN A 118 -3.84 -11.95 -3.84
N ARG A 119 -3.12 -11.68 -2.73
CA ARG A 119 -1.66 -11.85 -2.67
C ARG A 119 -1.25 -13.29 -2.96
N VAL A 120 -1.85 -14.28 -2.29
CA VAL A 120 -1.45 -15.69 -2.42
C VAL A 120 -1.66 -16.21 -3.84
N ARG A 121 -2.71 -15.78 -4.53
CA ARG A 121 -3.00 -16.20 -5.91
C ARG A 121 -2.00 -15.60 -6.90
N VAL A 122 -1.70 -14.31 -6.77
CA VAL A 122 -0.65 -13.67 -7.56
C VAL A 122 0.71 -14.34 -7.31
N GLU A 123 1.06 -14.59 -6.05
CA GLU A 123 2.33 -15.24 -5.70
C GLU A 123 2.42 -16.67 -6.24
N ASN A 124 1.31 -17.41 -6.27
CA ASN A 124 1.26 -18.73 -6.89
C ASN A 124 1.58 -18.67 -8.39
N VAL A 125 0.94 -17.75 -9.12
CA VAL A 125 1.20 -17.54 -10.54
C VAL A 125 2.64 -17.11 -10.78
N CYS A 126 3.14 -16.16 -9.98
CA CYS A 126 4.52 -15.68 -10.07
C CYS A 126 5.53 -16.82 -9.83
N ALA A 127 5.30 -17.66 -8.82
CA ALA A 127 6.16 -18.80 -8.53
C ALA A 127 6.24 -19.79 -9.70
N ARG A 128 5.10 -20.07 -10.36
CA ARG A 128 5.04 -20.97 -11.53
C ARG A 128 5.77 -20.39 -12.76
N LEU A 129 5.73 -19.07 -12.93
CA LEU A 129 6.39 -18.36 -14.02
C LEU A 129 7.83 -17.93 -13.68
N ASN A 130 8.33 -18.26 -12.49
CA ASN A 130 9.62 -17.79 -11.99
C ASN A 130 9.76 -16.25 -12.03
N LEU A 131 8.69 -15.56 -11.64
CA LEU A 131 8.60 -14.11 -11.46
C LEU A 131 8.59 -13.74 -9.97
N ILE A 132 9.02 -12.53 -9.65
CA ILE A 132 8.94 -11.97 -8.29
C ILE A 132 7.67 -11.13 -8.14
N SER A 133 6.88 -11.37 -7.08
CA SER A 133 5.72 -10.53 -6.75
C SER A 133 6.17 -9.30 -5.93
N LEU A 134 5.86 -8.10 -6.42
CA LEU A 134 6.16 -6.81 -5.79
C LEU A 134 4.87 -6.16 -5.26
N ALA A 135 4.54 -6.46 -4.01
CA ALA A 135 3.36 -5.95 -3.31
C ALA A 135 3.79 -5.03 -2.14
N TYR A 136 4.26 -3.82 -2.45
CA TYR A 136 4.83 -2.90 -1.46
C TYR A 136 3.81 -2.30 -0.49
N LEU A 137 2.53 -2.38 -0.83
CA LEU A 137 1.45 -1.85 0.02
C LEU A 137 0.97 -2.89 1.05
N TRP A 138 1.42 -4.14 0.94
CA TRP A 138 0.86 -5.23 1.73
C TRP A 138 1.13 -5.04 3.22
N ARG A 139 0.06 -5.13 4.03
CA ARG A 139 0.04 -4.95 5.49
C ARG A 139 0.55 -3.60 6.01
N ARG A 140 0.63 -2.58 5.15
CA ARG A 140 0.88 -1.21 5.60
C ARG A 140 -0.37 -0.61 6.26
N ASP A 141 -0.17 0.39 7.12
CA ASP A 141 -1.29 1.12 7.72
C ASP A 141 -2.08 1.86 6.64
N GLN A 142 -3.39 1.64 6.62
CA GLN A 142 -4.27 2.16 5.56
C GLN A 142 -4.52 3.66 5.69
N THR A 143 -4.41 4.22 6.89
CA THR A 143 -4.59 5.66 7.12
C THR A 143 -3.40 6.42 6.60
N GLU A 144 -2.21 5.93 6.92
CA GLU A 144 -0.95 6.43 6.38
C GLU A 144 -0.93 6.28 4.85
N LEU A 145 -1.29 5.10 4.32
CA LEU A 145 -1.35 4.88 2.88
C LEU A 145 -2.27 5.87 2.16
N LEU A 146 -3.48 6.10 2.69
CA LEU A 146 -4.41 7.06 2.10
C LEU A 146 -3.81 8.48 2.08
N GLN A 147 -3.20 8.90 3.18
CA GLN A 147 -2.54 10.21 3.27
C GLN A 147 -1.36 10.30 2.28
N GLU A 148 -0.51 9.27 2.23
CA GLU A 148 0.61 9.21 1.30
C GLU A 148 0.18 9.26 -0.16
N MET A 149 -0.89 8.55 -0.55
CA MET A 149 -1.43 8.62 -1.91
C MET A 149 -1.83 10.06 -2.27
N ILE A 150 -2.45 10.78 -1.34
CA ILE A 150 -2.85 12.19 -1.53
C ILE A 150 -1.61 13.08 -1.66
N ASP A 151 -0.63 12.93 -0.76
CA ASP A 151 0.59 13.73 -0.76
C ASP A 151 1.48 13.44 -1.97
N CYS A 152 1.46 12.19 -2.45
CA CYS A 152 2.14 11.75 -3.66
C CYS A 152 1.39 12.11 -4.95
N GLN A 153 0.32 12.90 -4.86
CA GLN A 153 -0.45 13.39 -6.02
C GLN A 153 -1.09 12.27 -6.84
N VAL A 154 -1.52 11.17 -6.20
CA VAL A 154 -2.40 10.18 -6.82
C VAL A 154 -3.81 10.79 -6.89
N HIS A 155 -4.13 11.42 -8.01
CA HIS A 155 -5.43 12.03 -8.23
C HIS A 155 -6.43 10.97 -8.71
N ALA A 156 -6.99 10.23 -7.75
CA ALA A 156 -8.04 9.26 -8.00
C ALA A 156 -9.41 9.76 -7.51
N ILE A 157 -10.46 9.39 -8.24
CA ILE A 157 -11.86 9.67 -7.90
C ILE A 157 -12.58 8.40 -7.46
N ILE A 158 -13.57 8.54 -6.59
CA ILE A 158 -14.46 7.44 -6.21
C ILE A 158 -15.38 7.11 -7.39
N ILE A 159 -15.35 5.86 -7.85
CA ILE A 159 -16.18 5.39 -8.97
C ILE A 159 -17.20 4.33 -8.56
N LYS A 160 -17.11 3.78 -7.35
CA LYS A 160 -18.10 2.87 -6.77
C LYS A 160 -18.20 3.13 -5.28
N VAL A 161 -19.39 3.00 -4.73
CA VAL A 161 -19.62 2.92 -3.29
C VAL A 161 -20.55 1.74 -2.99
N ALA A 162 -20.27 1.02 -1.91
CA ALA A 162 -21.03 -0.15 -1.48
C ALA A 162 -20.93 -0.37 0.04
N ALA A 163 -20.80 0.71 0.83
CA ALA A 163 -20.63 0.63 2.27
C ALA A 163 -21.50 1.64 3.03
N LEU A 164 -21.81 1.28 4.27
CA LEU A 164 -22.58 2.13 5.18
C LEU A 164 -21.90 3.50 5.34
N GLY A 165 -22.71 4.56 5.21
CA GLY A 165 -22.22 5.93 5.29
C GLY A 165 -21.61 6.47 3.99
N LEU A 166 -21.57 5.67 2.92
CA LEU A 166 -21.27 6.13 1.57
C LEU A 166 -22.55 6.21 0.72
N MET A 167 -22.78 7.36 0.10
CA MET A 167 -23.97 7.64 -0.72
C MET A 167 -23.56 7.95 -2.17
N PRO A 168 -24.12 7.25 -3.18
CA PRO A 168 -23.77 7.46 -4.58
C PRO A 168 -23.89 8.91 -5.05
N ASP A 169 -24.99 9.57 -4.71
CA ASP A 169 -25.31 10.95 -5.08
C ASP A 169 -24.40 12.00 -4.43
N ARG A 170 -23.67 11.64 -3.37
CA ARG A 170 -22.81 12.56 -2.62
C ARG A 170 -21.33 12.31 -2.81
N HIS A 171 -20.93 11.07 -3.12
CA HIS A 171 -19.52 10.66 -3.06
C HIS A 171 -18.94 10.22 -4.39
N LEU A 172 -19.74 9.70 -5.33
CA LEU A 172 -19.22 9.35 -6.65
C LEU A 172 -18.66 10.60 -7.36
N GLY A 173 -17.49 10.43 -7.99
CA GLY A 173 -16.78 11.49 -8.70
C GLY A 173 -15.91 12.39 -7.82
N LYS A 174 -16.02 12.33 -6.49
CA LYS A 174 -15.13 13.09 -5.59
C LYS A 174 -13.74 12.48 -5.57
N SER A 175 -12.72 13.34 -5.46
CA SER A 175 -11.34 12.90 -5.31
C SER A 175 -11.07 12.28 -3.93
N LEU A 176 -10.01 11.47 -3.83
CA LEU A 176 -9.53 10.94 -2.55
C LEU A 176 -9.28 12.03 -1.52
N LYS A 177 -8.71 13.17 -1.96
CA LYS A 177 -8.43 14.32 -1.09
C LYS A 177 -9.71 14.92 -0.51
N GLU A 178 -10.75 15.06 -1.32
CA GLU A 178 -12.06 15.57 -0.86
C GLU A 178 -12.77 14.57 0.06
N MET A 179 -12.58 13.27 -0.18
CA MET A 179 -13.23 12.21 0.57
C MET A 179 -12.53 11.86 1.88
N GLN A 180 -11.24 12.12 2.02
CA GLN A 180 -10.45 11.70 3.18
C GLN A 180 -11.07 12.05 4.54
N PRO A 181 -11.51 13.30 4.82
CA PRO A 181 -12.13 13.61 6.11
C PRO A 181 -13.40 12.79 6.38
N HIS A 182 -14.19 12.53 5.33
CA HIS A 182 -15.40 11.70 5.45
C HIS A 182 -15.06 10.24 5.70
N LEU A 183 -14.07 9.68 4.99
CA LEU A 183 -13.63 8.29 5.17
C LEU A 183 -13.09 8.04 6.59
N LEU A 184 -12.30 8.96 7.14
CA LEU A 184 -11.83 8.90 8.53
C LEU A 184 -12.99 8.89 9.53
N LEU A 185 -13.99 9.75 9.31
CA LEU A 185 -15.18 9.78 10.15
C LEU A 185 -16.01 8.48 10.05
N MET A 186 -16.11 7.89 8.85
CA MET A 186 -16.84 6.63 8.65
C MET A 186 -16.09 5.45 9.27
N ARG A 187 -14.75 5.47 9.28
CA ARG A 187 -13.94 4.50 10.02
C ARG A 187 -14.29 4.51 11.50
N GLU A 188 -14.30 5.69 12.11
CA GLU A 188 -14.60 5.85 13.54
C GLU A 188 -16.03 5.41 13.88
N LYS A 189 -17.00 5.75 13.03
CA LYS A 189 -18.43 5.48 13.30
C LYS A 189 -18.87 4.06 12.97
N TYR A 190 -18.38 3.51 11.87
CA TYR A 190 -18.91 2.29 11.26
C TYR A 190 -17.86 1.22 11.00
N GLY A 191 -16.59 1.47 11.34
CA GLY A 191 -15.50 0.54 11.07
C GLY A 191 -15.11 0.46 9.59
N LEU A 192 -15.49 1.47 8.80
CA LEU A 192 -15.16 1.55 7.37
C LEU A 192 -13.64 1.51 7.16
N ASN A 193 -13.19 0.73 6.19
CA ASN A 193 -11.80 0.72 5.75
C ASN A 193 -11.48 1.99 4.95
N VAL A 194 -10.55 2.80 5.44
CA VAL A 194 -10.20 4.08 4.78
C VAL A 194 -9.59 3.90 3.39
N CYS A 195 -9.00 2.74 3.09
CA CYS A 195 -8.53 2.37 1.75
C CYS A 195 -9.59 1.59 0.93
N GLY A 196 -10.80 1.37 1.44
CA GLY A 196 -11.86 0.67 0.71
C GLY A 196 -11.63 -0.83 0.56
N GLU A 197 -10.75 -1.42 1.38
CA GLU A 197 -10.55 -2.88 1.40
C GLU A 197 -11.87 -3.60 1.63
N GLY A 198 -12.06 -4.74 0.95
CA GLY A 198 -13.32 -5.49 1.01
C GLY A 198 -14.42 -4.97 0.07
N GLY A 199 -14.10 -3.99 -0.79
CA GLY A 199 -15.00 -3.51 -1.84
C GLY A 199 -15.96 -2.41 -1.38
N GLU A 200 -15.67 -1.75 -0.27
CA GLU A 200 -16.49 -0.67 0.29
C GLU A 200 -16.63 0.52 -0.67
N TYR A 201 -15.56 0.83 -1.38
CA TYR A 201 -15.55 1.76 -2.50
C TYR A 201 -14.45 1.39 -3.49
N GLU A 202 -14.62 1.76 -4.75
CA GLU A 202 -13.59 1.61 -5.78
C GLU A 202 -13.20 2.97 -6.35
N THR A 203 -11.99 3.05 -6.93
CA THR A 203 -11.45 4.29 -7.46
C THR A 203 -10.98 4.16 -8.90
N PHE A 204 -10.87 5.30 -9.57
CA PHE A 204 -10.16 5.42 -10.84
C PHE A 204 -9.18 6.59 -10.79
N THR A 205 -7.92 6.34 -11.11
CA THR A 205 -6.86 7.34 -11.14
C THR A 205 -6.91 8.14 -12.43
N LEU A 206 -7.13 9.43 -12.31
CA LEU A 206 -7.16 10.37 -13.43
C LEU A 206 -5.80 10.99 -13.74
N ASP A 207 -4.96 11.17 -12.72
CA ASP A 207 -3.60 11.66 -12.89
C ASP A 207 -2.72 11.16 -11.75
N CYS A 208 -1.44 10.97 -12.06
CA CYS A 208 -0.40 10.76 -11.05
C CYS A 208 0.96 11.17 -11.63
N PRO A 209 2.01 11.25 -10.81
CA PRO A 209 3.34 11.60 -11.27
C PRO A 209 3.81 10.77 -12.46
N LEU A 210 3.48 9.47 -12.54
CA LEU A 210 3.89 8.57 -13.64
C LEU A 210 3.20 8.84 -14.97
N PHE A 211 2.05 9.52 -15.01
CA PHE A 211 1.32 9.75 -16.26
C PHE A 211 2.03 10.81 -17.12
N ARG A 212 1.87 10.77 -18.44
CA ARG A 212 2.34 11.78 -19.41
C ARG A 212 1.25 12.78 -19.75
N CYS A 213 0.02 12.31 -19.78
CA CYS A 213 -1.18 13.12 -19.90
C CYS A 213 -2.11 12.82 -18.73
N ARG A 214 -2.89 13.81 -18.29
CA ARG A 214 -3.98 13.55 -17.35
C ARG A 214 -5.22 13.09 -18.11
N ILE A 215 -6.01 12.24 -17.47
CA ILE A 215 -7.30 11.79 -17.97
C ILE A 215 -8.37 12.78 -17.47
N VAL A 216 -9.18 13.28 -18.39
CA VAL A 216 -10.34 14.11 -18.09
C VAL A 216 -11.60 13.32 -18.39
N VAL A 217 -12.49 13.30 -17.40
CA VAL A 217 -13.82 12.71 -17.51
C VAL A 217 -14.75 13.75 -18.13
N ASP A 218 -15.09 13.58 -19.40
CA ASP A 218 -15.97 14.52 -20.11
C ASP A 218 -17.45 14.13 -19.93
N ASP A 219 -17.76 12.84 -19.81
CA ASP A 219 -19.12 12.34 -19.59
C ASP A 219 -19.13 11.01 -18.82
N VAL A 220 -20.14 10.84 -17.96
CA VAL A 220 -20.36 9.65 -17.11
C VAL A 220 -21.84 9.36 -16.96
N GLN A 221 -22.15 8.08 -16.83
CA GLN A 221 -23.44 7.60 -16.39
C GLN A 221 -23.34 7.05 -14.97
N THR A 222 -24.18 7.54 -14.06
CA THR A 222 -24.32 6.93 -12.72
C THR A 222 -25.32 5.77 -12.79
N VAL A 223 -24.90 4.60 -12.31
CA VAL A 223 -25.73 3.40 -12.21
C VAL A 223 -25.93 3.06 -10.73
N ILE A 224 -27.18 2.81 -10.35
CA ILE A 224 -27.54 2.37 -8.98
C ILE A 224 -27.86 0.89 -9.05
N SER A 225 -26.96 0.04 -8.55
CA SER A 225 -27.14 -1.42 -8.49
C SER A 225 -28.10 -1.81 -7.36
N SER A 226 -28.03 -1.10 -6.23
CA SER A 226 -28.93 -1.30 -5.08
C SER A 226 -29.33 0.05 -4.50
N ALA A 227 -30.64 0.29 -4.39
CA ALA A 227 -31.19 1.47 -3.75
C ALA A 227 -31.52 1.22 -2.26
N ASP A 228 -30.76 0.35 -1.60
CA ASP A 228 -30.94 0.06 -0.18
C ASP A 228 -30.86 1.38 0.64
N PRO A 229 -31.82 1.66 1.54
CA PRO A 229 -31.85 2.91 2.29
C PRO A 229 -30.68 3.12 3.24
N VAL A 230 -29.97 2.05 3.59
CA VAL A 230 -28.89 2.02 4.59
C VAL A 230 -27.53 1.87 3.91
N CYS A 231 -27.42 1.01 2.91
CA CYS A 231 -26.19 0.75 2.16
C CYS A 231 -26.45 0.75 0.65
N PRO A 232 -26.71 1.93 0.05
CA PRO A 232 -26.91 2.01 -1.39
C PRO A 232 -25.63 1.66 -2.13
N VAL A 233 -25.77 0.88 -3.20
CA VAL A 233 -24.68 0.50 -4.10
C VAL A 233 -24.85 1.23 -5.41
N GLY A 234 -23.82 1.98 -5.81
CA GLY A 234 -23.82 2.67 -7.08
C GLY A 234 -22.41 2.90 -7.60
N TYR A 235 -22.30 3.05 -8.91
CA TYR A 235 -21.03 3.25 -9.59
C TYR A 235 -21.15 4.20 -10.78
N LEU A 236 -19.99 4.67 -11.25
CA LEU A 236 -19.84 5.49 -12.45
C LEU A 236 -19.40 4.62 -13.62
N ASN A 237 -20.12 4.73 -14.73
CA ASN A 237 -19.71 4.20 -16.02
C ASN A 237 -19.17 5.35 -16.88
N PHE A 238 -17.92 5.23 -17.34
CA PHE A 238 -17.31 6.26 -18.18
C PHE A 238 -17.81 6.14 -19.62
N THR A 239 -18.58 7.12 -20.09
CA THR A 239 -19.05 7.20 -21.47
C THR A 239 -18.09 7.98 -22.37
N LYS A 240 -17.35 8.94 -21.79
CA LYS A 240 -16.36 9.71 -22.54
C LYS A 240 -15.18 10.14 -21.66
N LEU A 241 -14.00 9.68 -22.07
CA LEU A 241 -12.71 10.05 -21.48
C LEU A 241 -11.81 10.70 -22.54
N ARG A 242 -11.04 11.70 -22.12
CA ARG A 242 -10.09 12.43 -22.96
C ARG A 242 -8.73 12.56 -22.27
N LEU A 243 -7.66 12.45 -23.04
CA LEU A 243 -6.32 12.79 -22.57
C LEU A 243 -6.03 14.27 -22.77
N VAL A 244 -5.42 14.87 -21.75
CA VAL A 244 -4.97 16.26 -21.79
C VAL A 244 -3.50 16.31 -21.40
N PRO A 245 -2.65 16.97 -22.19
CA PRO A 245 -1.25 17.16 -21.82
C PRO A 245 -1.15 17.79 -20.42
N LYS A 246 -0.24 17.26 -19.60
CA LYS A 246 0.03 17.83 -18.29
C LYS A 246 1.20 18.81 -18.37
N GLU A 247 1.11 19.90 -17.62
CA GLU A 247 2.27 20.76 -17.39
C GLU A 247 3.31 19.98 -16.60
N ARG A 248 4.61 20.22 -16.88
CA ARG A 248 5.67 19.46 -16.24
C ARG A 248 5.63 19.72 -14.73
N ILE A 249 5.58 18.64 -13.95
CA ILE A 249 5.72 18.72 -12.51
C ILE A 249 7.14 19.24 -12.20
N THR A 250 7.22 20.49 -11.73
CA THR A 250 8.47 21.13 -11.32
C THR A 250 8.90 20.74 -9.91
N GLU A 251 7.96 20.27 -9.08
CA GLU A 251 8.23 19.89 -7.69
C GLU A 251 8.38 18.36 -7.57
N PRO A 252 9.52 17.87 -7.06
CA PRO A 252 9.73 16.43 -6.93
C PRO A 252 8.73 15.85 -5.92
N VAL A 253 8.01 14.81 -6.34
CA VAL A 253 7.22 14.01 -5.40
C VAL A 253 8.17 13.13 -4.61
N VAL A 254 8.10 13.25 -3.30
CA VAL A 254 8.89 12.47 -2.36
C VAL A 254 8.10 11.22 -2.01
N ILE A 255 8.66 10.07 -2.35
CA ILE A 255 8.06 8.77 -2.07
C ILE A 255 8.94 8.04 -1.05
N LYS A 256 8.31 7.57 0.02
CA LYS A 256 8.97 6.75 1.04
C LYS A 256 9.29 5.38 0.48
N ASN A 257 10.56 5.01 0.54
CA ASN A 257 11.04 3.69 0.17
C ASN A 257 11.03 2.73 1.38
N SER A 258 11.35 1.46 1.13
CA SER A 258 11.45 0.40 2.14
C SER A 258 12.35 0.75 3.33
N LEU A 259 13.45 1.47 3.13
CA LEU A 259 14.35 1.90 4.21
C LEU A 259 13.76 3.04 5.05
N ASP A 260 13.00 3.95 4.42
CA ASP A 260 12.31 5.03 5.14
C ASP A 260 11.30 4.43 6.14
N PHE A 261 10.58 3.38 5.75
CA PHE A 261 9.66 2.69 6.65
C PHE A 261 10.35 1.97 7.81
N ILE A 262 11.52 1.37 7.57
CA ILE A 262 12.32 0.76 8.64
C ILE A 262 12.78 1.82 9.64
N HIS A 263 13.14 3.01 9.14
CA HIS A 263 13.53 4.12 9.99
C HIS A 263 12.36 4.61 10.87
N ASP A 264 11.18 4.81 10.29
CA ASP A 264 9.98 5.22 11.02
C ASP A 264 9.58 4.21 12.12
N LEU A 265 9.69 2.90 11.83
CA LEU A 265 9.45 1.84 12.81
C LEU A 265 10.47 1.86 13.95
N ASN A 266 11.74 2.12 13.64
CA ASN A 266 12.77 2.23 14.67
C ASN A 266 12.54 3.48 15.53
N GLU A 267 12.24 4.63 14.95
CA GLU A 267 11.96 5.86 15.72
C GLU A 267 10.77 5.69 16.67
N SER A 268 9.67 5.09 16.21
CA SER A 268 8.51 4.80 17.08
C SER A 268 8.85 3.83 18.23
N SER A 269 9.67 2.81 17.95
CA SER A 269 10.14 1.87 18.97
C SER A 269 11.11 2.51 19.98
N TYR A 270 11.94 3.46 19.53
CA TYR A 270 12.86 4.19 20.42
C TYR A 270 12.14 5.29 21.21
N SER A 271 11.09 5.91 20.66
CA SER A 271 10.29 6.89 21.40
C SER A 271 9.57 6.24 22.58
N ASP A 272 9.02 5.03 22.41
CA ASP A 272 8.36 4.28 23.48
C ASP A 272 9.34 3.82 24.59
N LEU A 273 10.61 3.58 24.25
CA LEU A 273 11.66 3.25 25.23
C LEU A 273 12.29 4.48 25.89
N SER A 274 12.07 5.66 25.33
CA SER A 274 12.64 6.92 25.83
C SER A 274 11.76 7.63 26.85
N ASP A 275 10.63 7.03 27.25
CA ASP A 275 9.80 7.53 28.33
C ASP A 275 10.41 7.10 29.69
N PRO A 276 11.10 8.01 30.42
CA PRO A 276 11.75 7.65 31.67
C PRO A 276 10.77 7.17 32.75
N ASP A 277 9.49 7.57 32.65
CA ASP A 277 8.45 7.25 33.64
C ASP A 277 7.98 5.79 33.59
N LEU A 278 8.19 5.07 32.48
CA LEU A 278 7.83 3.64 32.39
C LEU A 278 8.91 2.73 32.97
N SER A 279 10.19 3.13 32.84
CA SER A 279 11.33 2.33 33.30
C SER A 279 11.42 2.23 34.84
N GLU A 280 11.10 3.30 35.56
CA GLU A 280 11.11 3.30 37.02
C GLU A 280 9.98 2.43 37.60
N THR A 281 8.80 2.40 36.95
CA THR A 281 7.69 1.55 37.40
C THR A 281 7.92 0.05 37.20
N GLU A 282 8.57 -0.37 36.12
CA GLU A 282 8.91 -1.80 35.93
C GLU A 282 10.09 -2.25 36.81
N LEU A 283 11.08 -1.38 37.04
CA LEU A 283 12.20 -1.68 37.95
C LEU A 283 11.74 -1.80 39.41
N GLU A 284 10.81 -0.95 39.88
CA GLU A 284 10.21 -1.09 41.22
C GLU A 284 9.39 -2.38 41.37
N LEU A 285 8.72 -2.86 40.32
CA LEU A 285 7.95 -4.10 40.32
C LEU A 285 8.86 -5.33 40.39
N ILE A 286 10.06 -5.27 39.79
CA ILE A 286 11.07 -6.34 39.84
C ILE A 286 11.78 -6.36 41.21
N GLU A 287 12.09 -5.20 41.79
CA GLU A 287 12.66 -5.13 43.16
C GLU A 287 11.66 -5.57 44.24
N ARG A 288 10.37 -5.22 44.10
CA ARG A 288 9.33 -5.71 45.04
C ARG A 288 9.16 -7.23 45.02
N ASN A 289 9.24 -7.85 43.84
CA ASN A 289 9.10 -9.30 43.72
C ASN A 289 10.35 -10.09 44.12
N SER A 290 11.54 -9.50 44.03
CA SER A 290 12.79 -10.13 44.44
C SER A 290 13.06 -10.01 45.95
N CYS A 291 12.58 -8.94 46.61
CA CYS A 291 12.72 -8.77 48.07
C CYS A 291 11.70 -9.55 48.93
N SER A 292 10.65 -10.14 48.34
CA SER A 292 9.72 -11.02 49.08
C SER A 292 10.17 -12.49 49.17
N ALA A 293 11.26 -12.87 48.51
CA ALA A 293 11.75 -14.25 48.44
C ALA A 293 12.92 -14.53 49.39
N SER A 294 12.87 -14.06 50.64
CA SER A 294 13.85 -14.48 51.67
C SER A 294 13.30 -14.40 53.08
N ARG A 295 12.25 -15.18 53.38
CA ARG A 295 11.93 -15.69 54.73
C ARG A 295 11.17 -17.00 54.58
N GLY A 296 11.89 -18.12 54.73
CA GLY A 296 11.33 -19.45 54.63
C GLY A 296 10.39 -19.80 55.79
N VAL A 297 9.53 -20.80 55.57
CA VAL A 297 9.61 -22.13 56.22
C VAL A 297 8.50 -23.02 55.65
N MET A 298 8.88 -24.27 55.36
CA MET A 298 8.03 -25.36 54.89
C MET A 298 6.80 -25.63 55.77
N ARG A 299 5.67 -25.99 55.14
CA ARG A 299 4.87 -27.16 55.55
C ARG A 299 3.85 -27.58 54.49
N SER A 300 3.63 -28.87 54.46
CA SER A 300 2.92 -29.68 53.47
C SER A 300 1.43 -29.91 53.81
N SER A 301 0.63 -30.07 52.74
CA SER A 301 -0.53 -30.97 52.62
C SER A 301 -1.94 -30.56 53.11
N PHE A 302 -2.91 -30.86 52.22
CA PHE A 302 -4.34 -31.19 52.38
C PHE A 302 -5.45 -30.12 52.24
N SER A 303 -6.25 -30.35 51.18
CA SER A 303 -7.72 -30.43 51.08
C SER A 303 -8.66 -29.22 51.28
N LYS A 304 -9.48 -29.03 50.22
CA LYS A 304 -10.94 -28.80 50.13
C LYS A 304 -11.62 -27.51 50.66
N ASP A 305 -12.40 -26.96 49.73
CA ASP A 305 -13.75 -26.38 49.79
C ASP A 305 -14.02 -24.98 50.40
N ASP A 306 -14.89 -24.28 49.65
CA ASP A 306 -15.91 -23.27 50.01
C ASP A 306 -15.67 -21.74 49.93
N LEU A 307 -16.36 -21.17 48.93
CA LEU A 307 -17.41 -20.13 48.96
C LEU A 307 -17.15 -18.69 49.47
N SER A 308 -17.37 -17.76 48.53
CA SER A 308 -18.13 -16.50 48.64
C SER A 308 -17.61 -15.34 49.51
N GLY A 309 -17.61 -14.12 48.96
CA GLY A 309 -17.52 -12.90 49.77
C GLY A 309 -17.09 -11.65 49.02
N VAL A 310 -18.06 -10.81 48.70
CA VAL A 310 -18.01 -9.47 48.10
C VAL A 310 -17.31 -8.46 49.01
N GLY A 311 -16.61 -7.45 48.45
CA GLY A 311 -16.29 -6.23 49.22
C GLY A 311 -15.27 -5.28 48.58
N LEU A 312 -15.79 -4.22 47.94
CA LEU A 312 -15.07 -2.99 47.58
C LEU A 312 -14.38 -2.33 48.79
N LEU A 313 -13.24 -1.65 48.57
CA LEU A 313 -13.04 -0.20 48.80
C LEU A 313 -11.54 0.17 48.86
N ASN A 314 -11.17 1.14 48.02
CA ASN A 314 -10.04 2.07 48.18
C ASN A 314 -10.33 3.05 49.34
N PRO A 315 -9.34 3.71 49.99
CA PRO A 315 -8.67 4.86 49.36
C PRO A 315 -7.22 5.21 49.80
N CYS A 316 -6.59 6.00 48.91
CA CYS A 316 -5.57 7.05 49.08
C CYS A 316 -5.11 7.42 50.50
N LEU A 317 -3.81 7.71 50.65
CA LEU A 317 -3.31 9.01 51.17
C LEU A 317 -1.78 9.16 51.06
N SER A 318 -1.39 10.38 50.68
CA SER A 318 -0.04 10.94 50.57
C SER A 318 0.70 11.09 51.91
N ARG A 319 2.05 11.11 51.90
CA ARG A 319 2.87 12.28 52.32
C ARG A 319 4.37 12.00 52.29
N SER A 320 5.09 13.01 51.82
CA SER A 320 6.54 13.18 51.72
C SER A 320 7.24 13.33 53.08
N ASN A 321 8.55 13.03 53.12
CA ASN A 321 9.63 13.73 53.85
C ASN A 321 10.94 12.94 53.61
N SER A 322 11.90 13.46 52.85
CA SER A 322 12.95 14.44 53.23
C SER A 322 14.21 13.80 53.83
N ILE A 323 15.36 14.24 53.31
CA ILE A 323 16.61 14.58 54.03
C ILE A 323 17.81 13.60 54.01
N THR A 324 18.93 14.18 53.53
CA THR A 324 20.39 13.91 53.70
C THR A 324 21.00 12.66 53.08
N LYS A 325 21.98 12.73 52.15
CA LYS A 325 23.31 13.40 52.05
C LYS A 325 24.44 12.51 52.58
N GLU A 326 25.54 12.46 51.79
CA GLU A 326 26.88 11.90 52.03
C GLU A 326 27.13 10.47 51.50
N LEU A 327 28.30 10.07 50.98
CA LEU A 327 29.53 10.74 50.50
C LEU A 327 30.44 9.60 49.93
N ALA A 328 31.23 9.92 48.91
CA ALA A 328 32.56 9.36 48.58
C ALA A 328 32.76 7.91 48.07
N GLY A 329 33.60 7.83 47.03
CA GLY A 329 34.70 6.86 46.94
C GLY A 329 34.54 5.84 45.81
N ALA A 330 35.04 6.10 44.59
CA ALA A 330 36.43 5.94 44.13
C ALA A 330 36.76 4.54 43.58
N GLY A 331 37.44 4.52 42.42
CA GLY A 331 38.20 3.38 41.88
C GLY A 331 37.47 2.65 40.75
N ALA A 332 37.83 2.91 39.49
CA ALA A 332 38.73 2.07 38.68
C ALA A 332 37.97 0.93 37.99
N SER A 333 38.17 0.55 36.73
CA SER A 333 39.12 0.92 35.69
C SER A 333 38.60 0.29 34.39
N SER A 334 38.80 1.02 33.30
CA SER A 334 38.88 0.60 31.90
C SER A 334 38.90 -0.91 31.60
N LEU A 335 37.97 -1.34 30.74
CA LEU A 335 38.22 -2.37 29.71
C LEU A 335 37.46 -1.97 28.44
N GLU A 336 38.22 -1.72 27.39
CA GLU A 336 37.75 -1.43 26.04
C GLU A 336 37.07 -2.66 25.42
N ALA A 337 35.92 -2.46 24.80
CA ALA A 337 35.37 -3.38 23.82
C ALA A 337 35.07 -2.57 22.55
N SER A 338 35.88 -2.83 21.52
CA SER A 338 35.76 -2.33 20.16
C SER A 338 34.39 -2.65 19.55
N SER A 339 33.56 -1.63 19.35
CA SER A 339 32.34 -1.75 18.55
C SER A 339 32.66 -1.48 17.08
N VAL A 340 32.40 -2.50 16.27
CA VAL A 340 32.35 -2.42 14.81
C VAL A 340 31.20 -1.50 14.44
N THR A 341 31.51 -0.30 13.95
CA THR A 341 30.53 0.61 13.37
C THR A 341 30.08 0.06 12.02
N SER A 342 28.93 -0.62 11.97
CA SER A 342 28.17 -0.79 10.74
C SER A 342 27.55 0.56 10.38
N SER A 343 28.12 1.24 9.40
CA SER A 343 27.55 2.45 8.82
C SER A 343 26.24 2.10 8.09
N ILE A 344 25.11 2.17 8.80
CA ILE A 344 23.79 2.20 8.19
C ILE A 344 23.70 3.55 7.47
N LEU A 345 23.92 3.52 6.15
CA LEU A 345 23.67 4.64 5.27
C LEU A 345 22.16 4.93 5.26
N SER A 346 21.72 5.81 6.15
CA SER A 346 20.44 6.52 6.02
C SER A 346 20.44 7.23 4.67
N LYS A 347 19.67 6.70 3.71
CA LYS A 347 19.45 7.34 2.42
C LYS A 347 18.11 8.07 2.50
N SER A 348 18.16 9.37 2.24
CA SER A 348 16.99 10.26 2.19
C SER A 348 15.93 9.78 1.17
N PRO A 349 14.65 10.17 1.35
CA PRO A 349 13.53 9.64 0.57
C PRO A 349 13.65 9.94 -0.93
N VAL A 350 13.04 9.07 -1.75
CA VAL A 350 13.25 9.05 -3.21
C VAL A 350 12.43 10.13 -3.89
N ARG A 351 13.11 10.96 -4.69
CA ARG A 351 12.46 11.95 -5.56
C ARG A 351 12.23 11.36 -6.94
N ILE A 352 10.96 11.25 -7.34
CA ILE A 352 10.63 10.95 -8.74
C ILE A 352 10.67 12.26 -9.53
N ILE A 353 11.65 12.37 -10.44
CA ILE A 353 11.80 13.52 -11.35
C ILE A 353 11.64 13.04 -12.79
N MET A 354 10.71 13.64 -13.53
CA MET A 354 10.54 13.37 -14.95
C MET A 354 11.53 14.21 -15.79
N LYS A 355 12.54 13.57 -16.40
CA LYS A 355 13.46 14.23 -17.35
C LYS A 355 13.16 13.81 -18.79
N THR A 356 13.34 14.73 -19.75
CA THR A 356 13.33 14.45 -21.19
C THR A 356 14.75 14.13 -21.66
N ARG A 357 14.95 13.10 -22.51
CA ARG A 357 16.24 12.89 -23.19
C ARG A 357 16.47 14.02 -24.19
N ALA A 358 17.53 14.79 -24.02
CA ALA A 358 17.99 15.72 -25.05
C ALA A 358 18.50 14.91 -26.25
N SER A 359 17.89 15.12 -27.42
CA SER A 359 18.45 14.64 -28.68
C SER A 359 19.80 15.31 -28.91
N ILE A 360 20.88 14.54 -28.87
CA ILE A 360 22.20 14.99 -29.33
C ILE A 360 22.10 15.15 -30.84
N SER A 361 21.97 16.39 -31.32
CA SER A 361 22.11 16.71 -32.74
C SER A 361 23.59 16.64 -33.12
N GLY A 362 24.05 15.45 -33.51
CA GLY A 362 25.29 15.29 -34.27
C GLY A 362 25.01 15.65 -35.73
N SER A 363 25.61 16.74 -36.19
CA SER A 363 25.65 17.11 -37.60
C SER A 363 26.51 16.12 -38.38
N GLU A 364 25.93 15.41 -39.35
CA GLU A 364 26.59 15.08 -40.62
C GLU A 364 25.56 14.55 -41.63
N ALA A 365 25.79 14.87 -42.90
CA ALA A 365 24.85 14.82 -44.01
C ALA A 365 24.75 13.44 -44.69
N GLY A 366 23.57 13.11 -45.25
CA GLY A 366 23.43 12.02 -46.23
C GLY A 366 21.99 11.50 -46.35
N GLY A 367 21.34 11.73 -47.49
CA GLY A 367 19.92 11.41 -47.71
C GLY A 367 19.59 9.94 -48.00
N GLY A 368 18.35 9.56 -47.66
CA GLY A 368 17.70 8.28 -47.97
C GLY A 368 16.32 8.19 -47.29
N PRO A 369 15.32 7.47 -47.86
CA PRO A 369 13.92 7.60 -47.48
C PRO A 369 13.59 6.96 -46.12
N LEU A 370 12.65 7.58 -45.41
CA LEU A 370 12.19 7.27 -44.06
C LEU A 370 11.59 5.85 -43.97
N THR A 371 12.27 4.97 -43.23
CA THR A 371 11.74 3.72 -42.68
C THR A 371 11.62 3.86 -41.16
N GLU A 372 10.48 3.42 -40.62
CA GLU A 372 10.16 3.15 -39.21
C GLU A 372 10.97 3.91 -38.15
N THR A 373 10.41 5.02 -37.66
CA THR A 373 10.88 5.66 -36.43
C THR A 373 10.63 4.74 -35.23
N GLU A 374 11.65 4.02 -34.80
CA GLU A 374 11.78 3.55 -33.42
C GLU A 374 11.67 4.77 -32.48
N LEU A 375 10.62 4.78 -31.66
CA LEU A 375 10.43 5.81 -30.64
C LEU A 375 11.42 5.58 -29.48
N PRO A 376 12.15 6.61 -29.02
CA PRO A 376 13.12 6.43 -27.94
C PRO A 376 12.42 6.15 -26.60
N THR A 377 12.80 5.05 -25.96
CA THR A 377 12.41 4.69 -24.59
C THR A 377 12.90 5.73 -23.58
N PHE A 378 12.02 6.19 -22.68
CA PHE A 378 12.36 7.13 -21.60
C PHE A 378 12.67 6.39 -20.30
N GLN A 379 13.81 6.69 -19.67
CA GLN A 379 14.19 6.18 -18.36
C GLN A 379 13.75 7.13 -17.24
N TYR A 380 13.16 6.58 -16.18
CA TYR A 380 12.92 7.29 -14.91
C TYR A 380 14.27 7.52 -14.22
N LEU A 381 14.71 8.78 -14.11
CA LEU A 381 16.00 9.12 -13.52
C LEU A 381 15.84 9.51 -12.05
N ARG A 382 16.45 8.69 -11.18
CA ARG A 382 16.79 9.06 -9.80
C ARG A 382 17.82 10.18 -9.82
N GLU A 383 17.65 11.22 -9.00
CA GLU A 383 18.79 12.04 -8.58
C GLU A 383 19.56 11.27 -7.51
N SER A 384 20.61 10.57 -7.93
CA SER A 384 21.64 10.05 -7.04
C SER A 384 22.42 11.24 -6.47
N ARG A 385 22.58 11.31 -5.15
CA ARG A 385 23.70 12.04 -4.55
C ARG A 385 24.86 11.10 -4.36
#